data_AF-A0A1V5LPR8-F1
#
_entry.id   AF-A0A1V5LPR8-F1
#
_cell.length_a   1.000
_cell.length_b   1.000
_cell.length_c   1.000
_cell.angle_alpha   90.00
_cell.angle_beta   90.00
_cell.angle_gamma   90.00
#
_symmetry.space_group_name_H-M   'P 1'
#
loop_
_entity.id
_entity.type
_entity.pdbx_description
1 polymer ?
#
loop_
_entity_poly.entity_id
_entity_poly.type
_entity_poly.pdbx_seq_one_letter_code
_entity_poly.pdbx_strand_id
1 'polypeptide(L)'
;MVAGPVRENSFSILGSGLEFSAAGEQPGQLEYRKVRKGKILNPFDPIDIWRKKRGRHLLEMRMPGLHEVGGPAYPTEYRLICAETGGVIWDFGRTDWADWDANGDLLYAQAGCIFRVHSDKLDSKEPNKLIDLTAAEFEPIESPSEFQRW
;
A
#
# COMPACT_ATOMS: atom_id res chain seq x y z
N MET A 1 -10.26 -47.03 13.02
CA MET A 1 -10.73 -46.80 11.64
C MET A 1 -11.51 -45.49 11.63
N VAL A 2 -10.86 -44.37 11.33
CA VAL A 2 -11.47 -43.13 10.82
C VAL A 2 -10.37 -42.47 9.98
N ALA A 3 -10.58 -42.44 8.67
CA ALA A 3 -9.74 -41.73 7.72
C ALA A 3 -10.35 -40.35 7.46
N GLY A 4 -9.53 -39.30 7.43
CA GLY A 4 -9.88 -37.92 7.08
C GLY A 4 -8.59 -37.12 6.81
N PRO A 5 -8.60 -36.15 5.87
CA PRO A 5 -7.58 -36.12 4.82
C PRO A 5 -6.34 -35.29 5.12
N VAL A 6 -5.23 -35.76 4.53
CA VAL A 6 -3.95 -35.09 4.35
C VAL A 6 -4.16 -33.77 3.60
N ARG A 7 -3.66 -32.65 4.13
CA ARG A 7 -3.48 -31.42 3.37
C ARG A 7 -2.03 -31.32 2.96
N GLU A 8 -1.76 -31.66 1.70
CA GLU A 8 -0.50 -31.33 1.04
C GLU A 8 -0.46 -29.82 0.81
N ASN A 9 0.50 -29.13 1.44
CA ASN A 9 0.86 -27.77 1.09
C ASN A 9 1.80 -27.83 -0.13
N SER A 10 1.23 -27.66 -1.33
CA SER A 10 1.98 -27.40 -2.54
C SER A 10 2.20 -25.89 -2.68
N PHE A 11 3.43 -25.46 -2.40
CA PHE A 11 3.96 -24.17 -2.83
C PHE A 11 4.32 -24.27 -4.30
N SER A 12 3.73 -23.44 -5.15
CA SER A 12 4.18 -23.25 -6.54
C SER A 12 4.58 -21.79 -6.73
N ILE A 13 5.89 -21.57 -6.89
CA ILE A 13 6.46 -20.36 -7.50
C ILE A 13 6.45 -20.60 -9.01
N LEU A 14 5.81 -19.69 -9.76
CA LEU A 14 6.28 -19.11 -11.04
C LEU A 14 5.10 -18.50 -11.81
N GLY A 15 5.29 -17.27 -12.29
CA GLY A 15 4.61 -16.78 -13.49
C GLY A 15 3.78 -15.53 -13.29
N SER A 16 4.26 -14.44 -13.90
CA SER A 16 3.50 -13.25 -14.29
C SER A 16 2.00 -13.50 -14.51
N GLY A 17 1.17 -12.66 -13.89
CA GLY A 17 -0.29 -12.70 -14.01
C GLY A 17 -0.76 -12.66 -15.46
N LEU A 18 -1.27 -13.79 -15.92
CA LEU A 18 -1.96 -13.99 -17.18
C LEU A 18 -3.39 -14.39 -16.82
N GLU A 19 -4.39 -13.61 -17.25
CA GLU A 19 -5.78 -14.07 -17.21
C GLU A 19 -6.09 -14.83 -18.51
N PHE A 20 -6.58 -16.06 -18.37
CA PHE A 20 -7.13 -16.87 -19.45
C PHE A 20 -8.65 -16.76 -19.44
N SER A 21 -9.25 -16.34 -20.55
CA SER A 21 -10.68 -16.58 -20.80
C SER A 21 -10.81 -17.72 -21.80
N ALA A 22 -11.52 -18.78 -21.40
CA ALA A 22 -11.78 -19.93 -22.24
C ALA A 22 -13.04 -19.70 -23.09
N ALA A 23 -12.86 -19.14 -24.27
CA ALA A 23 -13.80 -19.33 -25.37
C ALA A 23 -12.98 -19.53 -26.64
N GLY A 24 -13.11 -20.73 -27.21
CA GLY A 24 -12.27 -21.20 -28.31
C GLY A 24 -12.35 -20.32 -29.55
N GLU A 25 -11.18 -19.96 -30.08
CA GLU A 25 -10.94 -19.63 -31.49
C GLU A 25 -9.44 -19.41 -31.71
N GLN A 26 -8.80 -20.35 -32.43
CA GLN A 26 -7.48 -20.31 -33.11
C GLN A 26 -6.24 -19.79 -32.33
N PRO A 27 -4.99 -20.21 -32.66
CA PRO A 27 -3.79 -19.67 -32.01
C PRO A 27 -3.55 -18.23 -32.47
N GLY A 28 -4.33 -17.31 -31.91
CA GLY A 28 -4.24 -15.88 -32.10
C GLY A 28 -2.98 -15.35 -31.44
N GLN A 29 -2.16 -14.71 -32.27
CA GLN A 29 -1.08 -13.80 -31.92
C GLN A 29 -1.42 -13.05 -30.63
N LEU A 30 -0.69 -13.33 -29.54
CA LEU A 30 -0.83 -12.61 -28.27
C LEU A 30 -0.55 -11.13 -28.56
N GLU A 31 -1.60 -10.31 -28.63
CA GLU A 31 -1.42 -8.86 -28.69
C GLU A 31 -0.90 -8.40 -27.32
N TYR A 32 0.39 -8.08 -27.28
CA TYR A 32 1.03 -7.47 -26.13
C TYR A 32 0.47 -6.06 -25.91
N ARG A 33 -0.61 -5.95 -25.12
CA ARG A 33 -1.14 -4.64 -24.74
C ARG A 33 -0.20 -4.00 -23.73
N LYS A 34 0.61 -3.03 -24.19
CA LYS A 34 1.47 -2.21 -23.33
C LYS A 34 0.62 -1.53 -22.26
N VAL A 35 0.73 -1.99 -21.02
CA VAL A 35 0.02 -1.39 -19.90
C VAL A 35 0.73 -0.11 -19.47
N ARG A 36 -0.03 0.95 -19.19
CA ARG A 36 0.52 2.24 -18.78
C ARG A 36 1.00 2.17 -17.32
N LYS A 37 2.15 2.80 -17.03
CA LYS A 37 2.61 3.04 -15.65
C LYS A 37 1.52 3.76 -14.86
N GLY A 38 1.32 3.34 -13.61
CA GLY A 38 0.31 3.90 -12.71
C GLY A 38 -1.10 3.31 -12.87
N LYS A 39 -1.32 2.42 -13.85
CA LYS A 39 -2.58 1.68 -13.93
C LYS A 39 -2.65 0.67 -12.77
N ILE A 40 -3.77 0.65 -12.06
CA ILE A 40 -4.11 -0.41 -11.09
C ILE A 40 -4.68 -1.59 -11.88
N LEU A 41 -4.08 -2.77 -11.71
CA LEU A 41 -4.49 -3.97 -12.45
C LEU A 41 -5.77 -4.58 -11.87
N ASN A 42 -5.90 -4.60 -10.54
CA ASN A 42 -7.05 -5.15 -9.83
C ASN A 42 -7.76 -4.04 -9.05
N PRO A 43 -8.53 -3.16 -9.71
CA PRO A 43 -9.20 -2.05 -9.04
C PRO A 43 -10.31 -2.57 -8.09
N PHE A 44 -10.49 -1.87 -6.98
CA PHE A 44 -11.61 -2.08 -6.07
C PHE A 44 -12.76 -1.13 -6.41
N ASP A 45 -13.98 -1.67 -6.43
CA ASP A 45 -15.21 -0.89 -6.58
C ASP A 45 -16.29 -1.44 -5.62
N PRO A 46 -16.63 -0.74 -4.52
CA PRO A 46 -16.02 0.54 -4.10
C PRO A 46 -14.56 0.35 -3.66
N ILE A 47 -13.80 1.45 -3.65
CA ILE A 47 -12.46 1.45 -3.04
C ILE A 47 -12.54 1.05 -1.57
N ASP A 48 -11.49 0.42 -1.06
CA ASP A 48 -11.41 0.08 0.36
C ASP A 48 -10.98 1.31 1.18
N ILE A 49 -11.65 1.54 2.31
CA ILE A 49 -11.48 2.76 3.12
C ILE A 49 -11.38 2.38 4.60
N TRP A 50 -10.31 2.84 5.23
CA TRP A 50 -10.06 2.69 6.66
C TRP A 50 -9.96 4.05 7.32
N ARG A 51 -10.49 4.18 8.54
CA ARG A 51 -10.47 5.45 9.28
C ARG A 51 -10.01 5.25 10.72
N LYS A 52 -9.13 6.12 11.19
CA LYS A 52 -8.66 6.16 12.58
C LYS A 52 -8.85 7.55 13.17
N LYS A 53 -9.66 7.65 14.23
CA LYS A 53 -9.96 8.92 14.92
C LYS A 53 -8.88 9.26 15.94
N ARG A 54 -8.52 10.54 15.99
CA ARG A 54 -7.72 11.13 17.06
C ARG A 54 -8.23 12.55 17.35
N GLY A 55 -8.78 12.77 18.55
CA GLY A 55 -9.37 14.07 18.90
C GLY A 55 -10.47 14.49 17.93
N ARG A 56 -10.30 15.67 17.31
CA ARG A 56 -11.22 16.25 16.31
C ARG A 56 -10.88 15.86 14.87
N HIS A 57 -9.92 14.96 14.68
CA HIS A 57 -9.41 14.57 13.36
C HIS A 57 -9.65 13.09 13.08
N LEU A 58 -9.84 12.77 11.80
CA LEU A 58 -9.90 11.43 11.25
C LEU A 58 -8.78 11.30 10.22
N LEU A 59 -7.92 10.29 10.39
CA LEU A 59 -7.02 9.85 9.33
C LEU A 59 -7.77 8.81 8.50
N GLU A 60 -7.97 9.09 7.22
CA GLU A 60 -8.58 8.18 6.25
C GLU A 60 -7.49 7.61 5.34
N MET A 61 -7.36 6.29 5.30
CA MET A 61 -6.58 5.56 4.31
C MET A 61 -7.53 5.02 3.24
N ARG A 62 -7.15 5.18 1.97
CA ARG A 62 -7.91 4.74 0.80
C ARG A 62 -7.04 3.82 -0.05
N MET A 63 -7.54 2.62 -0.33
CA MET A 63 -6.87 1.64 -1.18
C MET A 63 -7.70 1.42 -2.45
N PRO A 64 -7.30 2.01 -3.59
CA PRO A 64 -8.04 1.90 -4.85
C PRO A 64 -7.96 0.53 -5.54
N GLY A 65 -7.10 -0.38 -5.08
CA GLY A 65 -6.97 -1.73 -5.63
C GLY A 65 -5.59 -2.33 -5.38
N LEU A 66 -5.27 -3.38 -6.13
CA LEU A 66 -4.00 -4.10 -6.04
C LEU A 66 -3.18 -3.96 -7.34
N HIS A 67 -1.86 -4.04 -7.17
CA HIS A 67 -0.83 -4.06 -8.21
C HIS A 67 -0.86 -2.85 -9.14
N GLU A 68 -0.22 -1.76 -8.70
CA GLU A 68 0.05 -0.62 -9.57
C GLU A 68 1.22 -0.91 -10.50
N VAL A 69 1.02 -0.73 -11.82
CA VAL A 69 2.07 -0.97 -12.81
C VAL A 69 3.23 0.00 -12.61
N GLY A 70 4.40 -0.53 -12.27
CA GLY A 70 5.59 0.27 -11.97
C GLY A 70 5.48 1.04 -10.65
N GLY A 71 4.61 0.58 -9.75
CA GLY A 71 4.37 1.14 -8.42
C GLY A 71 4.18 0.04 -7.36
N PRO A 72 3.61 0.38 -6.20
CA PRO A 72 3.42 -0.57 -5.10
C PRO A 72 2.35 -1.63 -5.41
N ALA A 73 2.48 -2.79 -4.77
CA ALA A 73 1.46 -3.84 -4.81
C ALA A 73 0.14 -3.40 -4.13
N TYR A 74 0.24 -2.52 -3.14
CA TYR A 74 -0.89 -1.95 -2.40
C TYR A 74 -0.80 -0.43 -2.45
N PRO A 75 -1.22 0.20 -3.55
CA PRO A 75 -1.22 1.65 -3.65
C PRO A 75 -2.17 2.24 -2.61
N THR A 76 -1.68 3.19 -1.82
CA THR A 76 -2.46 3.86 -0.76
C THR A 76 -2.52 5.36 -0.97
N GLU A 77 -3.65 5.94 -0.61
CA GLU A 77 -3.87 7.38 -0.51
C GLU A 77 -4.35 7.72 0.90
N TYR A 78 -4.00 8.90 1.39
CA TYR A 78 -4.41 9.33 2.72
C TYR A 78 -5.08 10.70 2.69
N ARG A 79 -6.00 10.90 3.64
CA ARG A 79 -6.64 12.19 3.92
C ARG A 79 -6.73 12.44 5.41
N LEU A 80 -6.59 13.69 5.78
CA LEU A 80 -6.95 14.21 7.09
C LEU A 80 -8.33 14.87 6.97
N ILE A 81 -9.26 14.46 7.82
CA ILE A 81 -10.65 14.88 7.78
C ILE A 81 -11.03 15.45 9.15
N CYS A 82 -11.83 16.53 9.17
CA CYS A 82 -12.45 17.02 10.38
C CYS A 82 -13.54 16.05 10.83
N ALA A 83 -13.41 15.50 12.04
CA ALA A 83 -14.32 14.48 12.57
C ALA A 83 -15.74 15.02 12.81
N GLU A 84 -15.89 16.32 13.04
CA GLU A 84 -17.17 16.97 13.33
C GLU A 84 -17.94 17.31 12.05
N THR A 85 -17.25 17.86 11.05
CA THR A 85 -17.90 18.33 9.81
C THR A 85 -17.82 17.32 8.66
N GLY A 86 -16.94 16.32 8.76
CA GLY A 86 -16.60 15.43 7.65
C GLY A 86 -15.80 16.10 6.53
N GLY A 87 -15.43 17.38 6.68
CA GLY A 87 -14.68 18.12 5.68
C GLY A 87 -13.24 17.65 5.58
N VAL A 88 -12.73 17.49 4.36
CA VAL A 88 -11.31 17.18 4.12
C VAL A 88 -10.48 18.40 4.51
N ILE A 89 -9.65 18.23 5.54
CA ILE A 89 -8.67 19.23 5.96
C ILE A 89 -7.51 19.18 4.97
N TRP A 90 -6.92 17.99 4.77
CA TRP A 90 -5.75 17.80 3.89
C TRP A 90 -5.86 16.49 3.11
N ASP A 91 -5.69 16.56 1.79
CA ASP A 91 -5.48 15.38 0.94
C ASP A 91 -3.99 15.21 0.67
N PHE A 92 -3.39 14.13 1.18
CA PHE A 92 -1.97 13.83 1.00
C PHE A 92 -1.69 13.19 -0.37
N GLY A 93 -2.73 12.70 -1.05
CA GLY A 93 -2.59 11.85 -2.22
C GLY A 93 -1.81 10.58 -1.91
N ARG A 94 -0.98 10.15 -2.87
CA ARG A 94 -0.10 8.97 -2.71
C ARG A 94 0.86 9.16 -1.56
N THR A 95 0.72 8.29 -0.56
CA THR A 95 1.48 8.29 0.68
C THR A 95 1.72 6.84 1.05
N ASP A 96 2.98 6.51 1.36
CA ASP A 96 3.42 5.13 1.56
C ASP A 96 2.85 4.55 2.86
N TRP A 97 2.74 5.41 3.88
CA TRP A 97 2.20 5.06 5.19
C TRP A 97 1.84 6.34 5.97
N ALA A 98 0.82 6.29 6.81
CA ALA A 98 0.57 7.31 7.82
C ALA A 98 -0.11 6.71 9.06
N ASP A 99 0.21 7.24 10.24
CA ASP A 99 -0.48 6.90 11.48
C ASP A 99 -0.34 8.01 12.54
N TRP A 100 -1.19 7.93 13.57
CA TRP A 100 -1.10 8.70 14.79
C TRP A 100 -0.01 8.14 15.70
N ASP A 101 0.81 9.03 16.28
CA ASP A 101 1.68 8.66 17.38
C ASP A 101 0.93 8.67 18.74
N ALA A 102 1.64 8.32 19.81
CA ALA A 102 1.07 8.29 21.16
C ALA A 102 0.68 9.69 21.68
N ASN A 103 1.31 10.76 21.20
CA ASN A 103 1.03 12.14 21.56
C ASN A 103 -0.17 12.71 20.78
N GLY A 104 -0.56 12.05 19.68
CA GLY A 104 -1.60 12.53 18.77
C GLY A 104 -1.05 13.37 17.62
N ASP A 105 0.27 13.38 17.43
CA ASP A 105 0.89 13.93 16.24
C ASP A 105 0.67 12.97 15.07
N LEU A 106 0.56 13.52 13.86
CA LEU A 106 0.48 12.73 12.65
C LEU A 106 1.89 12.44 12.13
N LEU A 107 2.21 11.17 11.92
CA LEU A 107 3.39 10.72 11.21
C LEU A 107 2.99 10.18 9.85
N TYR A 108 3.77 10.51 8.81
CA TYR A 108 3.54 9.94 7.49
C TYR A 108 4.84 9.85 6.68
N ALA A 109 4.88 8.90 5.75
CA ALA A 109 5.96 8.68 4.81
C ALA A 109 5.50 9.00 3.38
N GLN A 110 6.25 9.86 2.70
CA GLN A 110 5.94 10.26 1.33
C GLN A 110 7.24 10.58 0.58
N ALA A 111 7.37 10.02 -0.63
CA ALA A 111 8.47 10.28 -1.54
C ALA A 111 9.85 10.06 -0.89
N GLY A 112 10.00 8.97 -0.12
CA GLY A 112 11.25 8.63 0.56
C GLY A 112 11.58 9.53 1.76
N CYS A 113 10.66 10.37 2.22
CA CYS A 113 10.83 11.19 3.42
C CYS A 113 9.81 10.79 4.50
N ILE A 114 10.17 10.98 5.77
CA ILE A 114 9.26 10.86 6.91
C ILE A 114 9.00 12.25 7.47
N PHE A 115 7.73 12.54 7.73
CA PHE A 115 7.26 13.82 8.24
C PHE A 115 6.46 13.65 9.53
N ARG A 116 6.45 14.70 10.34
CA ARG A 116 5.57 14.85 11.51
C ARG A 116 4.77 16.14 11.42
N VAL A 117 3.49 16.07 11.70
CA VAL A 117 2.64 17.24 11.94
C VAL A 117 2.22 17.22 13.41
N HIS A 118 2.56 18.26 14.15
CA HIS A 118 2.13 18.35 15.54
C HIS A 118 0.62 18.52 15.62
N SER A 119 0.01 17.95 16.67
CA SER A 119 -1.44 17.94 16.85
C SER A 119 -2.09 19.33 16.84
N ASP A 120 -1.40 20.37 17.30
CA ASP A 120 -1.82 21.77 17.27
C ASP A 120 -1.66 22.44 15.89
N LYS A 121 -0.96 21.78 14.95
CA LYS A 121 -0.66 22.25 13.58
C LYS A 121 -1.35 21.44 12.49
N LEU A 122 -2.22 20.50 12.85
CA LEU A 122 -2.93 19.66 11.89
C LEU A 122 -3.78 20.46 10.90
N ASP A 123 -4.47 21.51 11.39
CA ASP A 123 -5.35 22.34 10.57
C ASP A 123 -4.56 23.31 9.67
N SER A 124 -3.36 23.74 10.10
CA SER A 124 -2.47 24.62 9.32
C SER A 124 -1.62 23.87 8.30
N LYS A 125 -1.56 22.53 8.36
CA LYS A 125 -0.82 21.66 7.42
C LYS A 125 0.67 22.01 7.37
N GLU A 126 1.28 22.14 8.54
CA GLU A 126 2.71 22.47 8.67
C GLU A 126 3.51 21.22 9.04
N PRO A 127 3.90 20.38 8.05
CA PRO A 127 4.73 19.20 8.32
C PRO A 127 6.19 19.59 8.56
N ASN A 128 6.77 19.01 9.60
CA ASN A 128 8.21 18.99 9.84
C ASN A 128 8.80 17.72 9.22
N LYS A 129 9.75 17.88 8.29
CA LYS A 129 10.52 16.74 7.78
C LYS A 129 11.42 16.22 8.90
N LEU A 130 11.24 14.95 9.28
CA LEU A 130 12.04 14.29 10.29
C LEU A 130 13.26 13.59 9.69
N ILE A 131 13.06 12.89 8.57
CA ILE A 131 14.07 12.04 7.94
C ILE A 131 13.95 12.16 6.42
N ASP A 132 15.09 12.22 5.73
CA ASP A 132 15.19 12.15 4.28
C ASP A 132 15.96 10.88 3.89
N LEU A 133 15.29 9.94 3.24
CA LEU A 133 15.84 8.65 2.81
C LEU A 133 15.94 8.56 1.28
N THR A 134 15.84 9.68 0.57
CA THR A 134 15.81 9.69 -0.91
C THR A 134 17.12 9.22 -1.53
N ALA A 135 18.23 9.33 -0.80
CA ALA A 135 19.55 8.81 -1.18
C ALA A 135 19.96 7.56 -0.40
N ALA A 136 19.06 6.99 0.40
CA ALA A 136 19.35 5.77 1.14
C ALA A 136 19.30 4.57 0.20
N GLU A 137 20.26 3.66 0.37
CA GLU A 137 20.36 2.41 -0.39
C GLU A 137 20.30 1.22 0.58
N PHE A 138 19.74 0.12 0.10
CA PHE A 138 19.75 -1.14 0.85
C PHE A 138 20.95 -1.96 0.42
N GLU A 139 21.69 -2.46 1.40
CA GLU A 139 22.77 -3.42 1.17
C GLU A 139 22.34 -4.82 1.64
N PRO A 140 22.66 -5.87 0.86
CA PRO A 140 22.41 -7.23 1.28
C PRO A 140 23.33 -7.59 2.45
N ILE A 141 22.74 -8.12 3.52
CA ILE A 141 23.48 -8.68 4.65
C ILE A 141 23.33 -10.20 4.57
N GLU A 142 24.45 -10.93 4.67
CA GLU A 142 24.40 -12.38 4.70
C GLU A 142 23.74 -12.88 5.99
N SER A 143 22.81 -13.83 5.85
CA SER A 143 22.22 -14.50 7.00
C SER A 143 23.29 -15.27 7.79
N PRO A 144 23.25 -15.25 9.13
CA PRO A 144 24.16 -16.05 9.94
C PRO A 144 24.11 -17.53 9.55
N SER A 145 25.26 -18.21 9.61
CA SER A 145 25.43 -19.58 9.09
C SER A 145 24.43 -20.59 9.65
N GLU A 146 23.98 -20.42 10.90
CA GLU A 146 22.99 -21.27 11.56
C GLU A 146 21.57 -21.17 10.98
N PHE A 147 21.25 -20.08 10.25
CA PHE A 147 19.94 -19.87 9.61
C PHE A 147 19.97 -20.10 8.09
N GLN A 148 21.06 -20.66 7.55
CA GLN A 148 21.17 -20.94 6.11
C GLN A 148 20.57 -22.30 5.71
N ARG A 149 20.00 -23.07 6.65
CA ARG A 149 19.35 -24.36 6.40
C ARG A 149 17.97 -24.39 7.06
N TRP A 150 17.00 -24.96 6.36
CA TRP A 150 15.61 -25.14 6.81
C TRP A 150 15.43 -26.45 7.57
#